data_AF-A0A9D8ZRF2-F1
#
_entry.id   AF-A0A9D8ZRF2-F1
#
_cell.length_a   1.000
_cell.length_b   1.000
_cell.length_c   1.000
_cell.angle_alpha   90.00
_cell.angle_beta   90.00
_cell.angle_gamma   90.00
#
_symmetry.space_group_name_H-M   'P 1'
#
loop_
_entity.id
_entity.type
_entity.pdbx_description
1 polymer ?
#
loop_
_entity_poly.entity_id
_entity_poly.type
_entity_poly.pdbx_seq_one_letter_code
_entity_poly.pdbx_strand_id
1 'polypeptide(L)'
;MLKTFYTEIGFLGALLLALGLFVLFILWVAGIAGITLPVDGGKPRGSKLEIFFAVFVPVYPVFWLFYEMYHQRKFIKKDNNDLTV
;
A
#
# COMPACT_ATOMS: atom_id res chain seq x y z
N MET A 1 6.18 -15.11 24.42
CA MET A 1 6.11 -14.55 23.05
C MET A 1 7.25 -13.60 22.75
N LEU A 2 7.34 -12.40 23.36
CA LEU A 2 8.48 -11.49 23.16
C LEU A 2 9.82 -12.10 23.55
N LYS A 3 9.87 -12.83 24.68
CA LYS A 3 11.05 -13.60 25.10
C LYS A 3 11.50 -14.56 24.00
N THR A 4 10.57 -15.29 23.38
CA THR A 4 10.83 -16.25 22.28
C THR A 4 11.41 -15.56 21.06
N PHE A 5 10.83 -14.45 20.59
CA PHE A 5 11.40 -13.69 19.47
C PHE A 5 12.81 -13.16 19.77
N TYR A 6 13.05 -12.72 20.99
CA TYR A 6 14.38 -12.29 21.42
C TYR A 6 15.40 -13.44 21.49
N THR A 7 14.96 -14.64 21.87
CA THR A 7 15.85 -15.81 21.97
C THR A 7 16.15 -16.45 20.62
N GLU A 8 15.18 -16.48 19.71
CA GLU A 8 15.32 -17.10 18.38
C GLU A 8 16.00 -16.18 17.34
N ILE A 9 15.68 -14.88 17.37
CA ILE A 9 16.07 -13.93 16.31
C ILE A 9 17.01 -12.83 16.84
N GLY A 10 17.25 -12.81 18.16
CA GLY A 10 18.02 -11.75 18.83
C GLY A 10 17.25 -10.43 18.92
N PHE A 11 17.82 -9.47 19.66
CA PHE A 11 17.25 -8.13 19.80
C PHE A 11 17.03 -7.45 18.43
N LEU A 12 18.05 -7.49 17.58
CA LEU A 12 18.06 -6.77 16.31
C LEU A 12 17.07 -7.38 15.30
N GLY A 13 16.95 -8.72 15.27
CA GLY A 13 15.96 -9.40 14.45
C GLY A 13 14.53 -9.11 14.92
N ALA A 14 14.27 -9.15 16.22
CA ALA A 14 12.97 -8.78 16.78
C ALA A 14 12.61 -7.31 16.48
N LEU A 15 13.60 -6.40 16.55
CA LEU A 15 13.42 -4.98 16.24
C LEU A 15 13.07 -4.76 14.76
N LEU A 16 13.83 -5.37 13.84
CA LEU A 16 13.57 -5.25 12.41
C LEU A 16 12.23 -5.88 12.02
N LEU A 17 11.85 -7.00 12.63
CA LEU A 17 10.57 -7.64 12.39
C LEU A 17 9.41 -6.74 12.85
N ALA A 18 9.51 -6.17 14.05
CA ALA A 18 8.50 -5.23 14.55
C ALA A 18 8.38 -3.99 13.66
N LEU A 19 9.52 -3.41 13.25
CA LEU A 19 9.56 -2.28 12.33
C LEU A 19 8.94 -2.64 10.97
N GLY A 20 9.29 -3.80 10.41
CA GLY A 20 8.77 -4.28 9.14
C GLY A 20 7.25 -4.50 9.17
N LEU A 21 6.74 -5.13 10.22
CA LEU A 21 5.31 -5.31 10.42
C LEU A 21 4.58 -3.97 10.57
N PHE A 22 5.18 -3.01 11.27
CA PHE A 22 4.61 -1.68 11.43
C PHE A 22 4.53 -0.92 10.09
N VAL A 23 5.60 -0.97 9.29
CA VAL A 23 5.59 -0.38 7.94
C VAL A 23 4.56 -1.07 7.04
N LEU A 24 4.49 -2.40 7.07
CA LEU A 24 3.50 -3.16 6.30
C LEU A 24 2.08 -2.78 6.71
N PHE A 25 1.83 -2.58 8.00
CA PHE A 25 0.54 -2.11 8.51
C PHE A 25 0.21 -0.70 7.99
N ILE A 26 1.16 0.23 7.98
CA ILE A 26 0.93 1.58 7.41
C ILE A 26 0.61 1.50 5.92
N LEU A 27 1.39 0.73 5.16
CA LEU A 27 1.16 0.55 3.71
C LEU A 27 -0.19 -0.10 3.44
N TRP A 28 -0.61 -1.03 4.29
CA TRP A 28 -1.92 -1.65 4.21
C TRP A 28 -3.04 -0.62 4.38
N VAL A 29 -3.01 0.17 5.45
CA VAL A 29 -4.02 1.21 5.71
C VAL A 29 -4.03 2.27 4.61
N ALA A 30 -2.86 2.69 4.14
CA ALA A 30 -2.73 3.63 3.02
C ALA A 30 -3.33 3.06 1.71
N GLY A 31 -3.11 1.78 1.44
CA GLY A 31 -3.68 1.10 0.28
C GLY A 31 -5.21 0.97 0.37
N ILE A 32 -5.76 0.67 1.55
CA ILE A 32 -7.22 0.71 1.77
C ILE A 32 -7.76 2.10 1.46
N ALA A 33 -7.15 3.15 2.03
CA ALA A 33 -7.57 4.53 1.80
C ALA A 33 -7.61 4.87 0.30
N GLY A 34 -6.58 4.48 -0.44
CA GLY A 34 -6.52 4.64 -1.90
C GLY A 34 -7.62 3.88 -2.65
N ILE A 35 -7.89 2.63 -2.28
CA ILE A 35 -8.93 1.80 -2.92
C ILE A 35 -10.34 2.34 -2.62
N THR A 36 -10.55 2.93 -1.45
CA THR A 36 -11.84 3.50 -1.03
C THR A 36 -12.15 4.87 -1.64
N LEU A 37 -11.21 5.46 -2.39
CA LEU A 37 -11.48 6.71 -3.10
C LEU A 37 -12.57 6.50 -4.15
N PRO A 38 -13.66 7.29 -4.11
CA PRO A 38 -14.81 7.09 -4.99
C PRO A 38 -14.51 7.41 -6.46
N VAL A 39 -13.54 8.29 -6.72
CA VAL A 39 -13.15 8.73 -8.06
C VAL A 39 -11.65 8.92 -8.12
N ASP A 40 -11.01 8.34 -9.13
CA ASP A 40 -9.57 8.51 -9.37
C ASP A 40 -9.34 8.64 -10.88
N GLY A 41 -8.83 9.80 -11.34
CA GLY A 41 -8.63 10.09 -12.76
C GLY A 41 -9.90 10.01 -13.63
N GLY A 42 -11.09 10.21 -13.06
CA GLY A 42 -12.38 10.17 -13.77
C GLY A 42 -13.01 8.78 -13.92
N LYS A 43 -12.40 7.71 -13.37
CA LYS A 43 -13.03 6.38 -13.30
C LYS A 43 -13.55 6.10 -11.89
N PRO A 44 -14.77 5.55 -11.74
CA PRO A 44 -15.26 5.10 -10.45
C PRO A 44 -14.39 3.94 -9.95
N ARG A 45 -13.85 4.08 -8.76
CA ARG A 45 -13.05 3.05 -8.05
C ARG A 45 -13.73 2.71 -6.72
N GLY A 46 -13.43 1.53 -6.17
CA GLY A 46 -13.99 1.10 -4.88
C GLY A 46 -15.22 0.21 -5.01
N SER A 47 -15.16 -0.82 -5.88
CA SER A 47 -16.19 -1.86 -5.86
C SER A 47 -16.25 -2.50 -4.47
N LYS A 48 -17.46 -2.84 -3.99
CA LYS A 48 -17.65 -3.45 -2.66
C LYS A 48 -16.79 -4.71 -2.46
N LEU A 49 -16.53 -5.44 -3.55
CA LEU A 49 -15.65 -6.62 -3.54
C LEU A 49 -14.17 -6.24 -3.39
N GLU A 50 -13.70 -5.19 -4.07
CA GLU A 50 -12.32 -4.72 -3.94
C GLU A 50 -12.03 -4.23 -2.52
N ILE A 51 -12.98 -3.51 -1.91
CA ILE A 51 -12.87 -3.05 -0.52
C ILE A 51 -12.87 -4.24 0.43
N PHE A 52 -13.73 -5.25 0.20
CA PHE A 52 -13.75 -6.47 0.99
C PHE A 52 -12.38 -7.19 0.94
N PHE A 53 -11.81 -7.42 -0.24
CA PHE A 53 -10.49 -8.03 -0.38
C PHE A 53 -9.38 -7.17 0.23
N ALA A 54 -9.48 -5.85 0.15
CA ALA A 54 -8.51 -4.94 0.76
C ALA A 54 -8.48 -5.01 2.29
N VAL A 55 -9.62 -5.29 2.94
CA VAL A 55 -9.68 -5.43 4.40
C VAL A 55 -9.26 -6.83 4.86
N PHE A 56 -9.63 -7.89 4.14
CA PHE A 56 -9.34 -9.27 4.59
C PHE A 56 -7.93 -9.75 4.22
N VAL A 57 -7.32 -9.17 3.19
CA VAL A 57 -6.00 -9.61 2.69
C VAL A 57 -5.05 -8.42 2.67
N PRO A 58 -4.25 -8.18 3.73
CA PRO A 58 -3.39 -6.99 3.84
C PRO A 58 -2.33 -6.88 2.74
N VAL A 59 -2.00 -8.01 2.10
CA VAL A 59 -1.03 -8.06 1.00
C VAL A 59 -1.57 -7.40 -0.28
N TYR A 60 -2.87 -7.57 -0.58
CA TYR A 60 -3.52 -7.00 -1.77
C TYR A 60 -3.40 -5.46 -1.89
N PRO A 61 -3.81 -4.66 -0.89
CA PRO A 61 -3.74 -3.20 -0.94
C PRO A 61 -2.31 -2.67 -0.96
N VAL A 62 -1.34 -3.39 -0.37
CA VAL A 62 0.08 -3.02 -0.46
C VAL A 62 0.56 -3.14 -1.92
N PHE A 63 0.30 -4.26 -2.59
CA PHE A 63 0.63 -4.42 -4.02
C PHE A 63 -0.11 -3.40 -4.90
N TRP A 64 -1.38 -3.16 -4.62
CA TRP A 64 -2.19 -2.18 -5.33
C TRP A 64 -1.58 -0.77 -5.23
N LEU A 65 -1.11 -0.37 -4.04
CA LEU A 65 -0.50 0.93 -3.82
C LEU A 65 0.76 1.13 -4.68
N PHE A 66 1.63 0.12 -4.76
CA PHE A 66 2.80 0.19 -5.65
C PHE A 66 2.44 0.24 -7.13
N TYR A 67 1.42 -0.53 -7.55
CA TYR A 67 0.91 -0.50 -8.91
C TYR A 67 0.38 0.90 -9.26
N GLU A 68 -0.45 1.49 -8.40
CA GLU A 68 -0.96 2.86 -8.59
C GLU A 68 0.16 3.88 -8.70
N MET A 69 1.14 3.85 -7.79
CA MET A 69 2.31 4.75 -7.85
C MET A 69 3.08 4.63 -9.17
N TYR A 70 3.21 3.41 -9.71
CA TYR A 70 3.86 3.20 -11.02
C TYR A 70 3.02 3.79 -12.17
N HIS A 71 1.70 3.61 -12.12
CA HIS A 71 0.80 4.15 -13.14
C HIS A 71 0.69 5.67 -13.10
N GLN A 72 0.63 6.28 -11.91
CA GLN A 72 0.61 7.74 -11.73
C GLN A 72 1.85 8.41 -12.33
N ARG A 73 3.03 7.80 -12.22
CA ARG A 73 4.25 8.33 -12.87
C ARG A 73 4.10 8.51 -14.38
N LYS A 74 3.33 7.65 -15.05
CA LYS A 74 3.07 7.75 -16.49
C LYS A 74 2.14 8.92 -16.82
N PHE A 75 1.16 9.21 -15.98
CA PHE A 75 0.24 10.34 -16.14
C PHE A 75 0.94 11.68 -15.90
N ILE A 76 1.74 11.79 -14.83
CA ILE A 76 2.54 13.00 -14.54
C ILE A 76 3.51 13.33 -15.68
N LYS A 77 4.14 12.31 -16.29
CA LYS A 77 5.05 12.52 -17.43
C LYS A 77 4.32 12.96 -18.70
N LYS A 78 3.05 12.57 -18.87
CA LYS A 78 2.24 12.95 -20.03
C LYS A 78 1.69 14.38 -19.89
N ASP A 79 1.22 14.75 -18.70
CA ASP A 79 0.72 16.09 -18.37
C ASP A 79 1.80 17.19 -18.57
N ASN A 80 3.04 16.92 -18.14
CA ASN A 80 4.17 17.83 -18.39
C ASN A 80 4.45 18.07 -19.89
N ASN A 81 4.10 17.12 -20.76
CA ASN A 81 4.34 17.24 -22.19
C ASN A 81 3.25 18.06 -22.88
N ASP A 82 2.02 18.09 -22.34
CA ASP A 82 0.92 18.91 -22.85
C ASP A 82 1.05 20.39 -22.45
N LEU A 83 1.81 20.71 -21.39
CA LEU A 83 2.10 22.09 -20.97
C LEU A 83 3.27 22.74 -21.74
N THR A 84 3.92 22.01 -22.65
CA THR A 84 5.09 22.50 -23.42
C THR A 84 4.80 22.64 -24.92
N VAL A 85 3.53 22.56 -25.34
CA VAL A 85 3.09 22.75 -26.73
C VAL A 85 2.43 24.10 -26.93
#